data_AF-A0A9D9WPL7-F1
#
_entry.id   AF-A0A9D9WPL7-F1
#
_cell.length_a   1.000
_cell.length_b   1.000
_cell.length_c   1.000
_cell.angle_alpha   90.00
_cell.angle_beta   90.00
_cell.angle_gamma   90.00
#
_symmetry.space_group_name_H-M   'P 1'
#
loop_
_entity.id
_entity.type
_entity.pdbx_description
1 polymer ?
#
loop_
_entity_poly.entity_id
_entity_poly.type
_entity_poly.pdbx_seq_one_letter_code
_entity_poly.pdbx_strand_id
1 'polypeptide(L)'
;MKTRLMMIASALLASLICLPASAQPAQGPGGMGGGMNGMGPGGGAGMMQGGGPRARAPRDCKLAMDPVACNAHREARTQAMEACKNTAGPQRKQCMSEQMQNFDCAKAGNPQQCEARKMAYKECQGQTGPAFRQCVQQKMPPADCSKAPNPARCELHQKARAACQDKIGPEHKACLREQF
;
A
#
# COMPACT_ATOMS: atom_id res chain seq x y z
N MET A 1 -40.58 -37.49 15.33
CA MET A 1 -40.46 -38.86 15.88
C MET A 1 -39.56 -39.68 14.97
N LYS A 2 -38.79 -40.62 15.57
CA LYS A 2 -38.02 -41.73 14.98
C LYS A 2 -36.58 -41.45 14.53
N THR A 3 -35.75 -41.38 15.57
CA THR A 3 -34.45 -42.03 15.73
C THR A 3 -34.20 -43.29 14.89
N ARG A 4 -32.97 -43.44 14.39
CA ARG A 4 -32.21 -44.71 14.44
C ARG A 4 -30.72 -44.44 14.70
N LEU A 5 -30.34 -44.51 15.97
CA LEU A 5 -29.05 -45.02 16.39
C LEU A 5 -29.05 -46.56 16.23
N MET A 6 -27.95 -47.12 15.74
CA MET A 6 -27.35 -48.40 16.18
C MET A 6 -25.97 -48.52 15.48
N MET A 7 -24.83 -48.36 16.18
CA MET A 7 -24.13 -49.37 17.02
C MET A 7 -23.53 -50.48 16.13
N ILE A 8 -22.20 -50.69 16.00
CA ILE A 8 -21.26 -51.35 16.94
C ILE A 8 -19.89 -51.49 16.20
N ALA A 9 -18.80 -50.90 16.73
CA ALA A 9 -17.66 -51.51 17.46
C ALA A 9 -16.42 -51.79 16.57
N SER A 10 -15.26 -51.15 16.83
CA SER A 10 -14.16 -51.56 17.75
C SER A 10 -13.40 -52.80 17.22
N ALA A 11 -12.06 -52.90 17.15
CA ALA A 11 -10.92 -52.29 17.84
C ALA A 11 -9.64 -52.48 16.96
N LEU A 12 -8.56 -51.69 17.12
CA LEU A 12 -7.29 -52.02 17.82
C LEU A 12 -6.37 -50.76 17.67
N LEU A 13 -5.96 -50.00 18.70
CA LEU A 13 -4.88 -50.22 19.71
C LEU A 13 -3.63 -50.87 19.09
N ALA A 14 -2.38 -50.41 19.21
CA ALA A 14 -1.73 -49.40 20.04
C ALA A 14 -0.29 -49.17 19.55
N SER A 15 0.29 -47.98 19.74
CA SER A 15 1.71 -47.82 20.09
C SER A 15 1.99 -46.41 20.62
N LEU A 16 2.05 -46.32 21.94
CA LEU A 16 2.60 -45.23 22.73
C LEU A 16 4.11 -45.43 22.85
N ILE A 17 4.93 -44.43 22.47
CA ILE A 17 6.26 -44.21 23.06
C ILE A 17 6.42 -42.70 23.33
N CYS A 18 6.30 -42.38 24.62
CA CYS A 18 6.80 -41.22 25.37
C CYS A 18 8.35 -41.07 25.22
N LEU A 19 9.08 -39.96 25.42
CA LEU A 19 8.98 -38.66 26.15
C LEU A 19 10.24 -37.80 25.73
N PRO A 20 10.44 -36.56 26.24
CA PRO A 20 11.20 -35.47 25.61
C PRO A 20 12.67 -35.32 26.10
N ALA A 21 13.48 -34.55 25.38
CA ALA A 21 14.78 -34.08 25.86
C ALA A 21 15.11 -32.65 25.38
N SER A 22 15.71 -31.91 26.30
CA SER A 22 16.00 -30.48 26.37
C SER A 22 17.29 -30.00 25.66
N ALA A 23 17.30 -28.71 25.29
CA ALA A 23 18.41 -27.74 25.40
C ALA A 23 19.63 -27.71 24.43
N GLN A 24 19.70 -26.60 23.65
CA GLN A 24 20.84 -25.71 23.30
C GLN A 24 21.94 -26.19 22.27
N PRO A 25 22.95 -25.36 21.90
CA PRO A 25 22.97 -24.48 20.71
C PRO A 25 24.22 -24.68 19.79
N ALA A 26 24.16 -24.28 18.50
CA ALA A 26 25.33 -24.01 17.64
C ALA A 26 24.84 -23.27 16.38
N GLN A 27 25.23 -22.06 15.95
CA GLN A 27 26.53 -21.41 15.75
C GLN A 27 27.50 -22.13 14.77
N GLY A 28 27.19 -21.98 13.48
CA GLY A 28 28.13 -21.94 12.33
C GLY A 28 28.77 -23.26 11.88
N PRO A 29 29.48 -23.32 10.73
CA PRO A 29 29.76 -22.28 9.73
C PRO A 29 29.47 -22.71 8.26
N GLY A 30 29.44 -21.73 7.34
CA GLY A 30 29.87 -21.96 5.95
C GLY A 30 28.88 -22.61 4.98
N GLY A 31 27.90 -21.84 4.50
CA GLY A 31 27.11 -22.16 3.29
C GLY A 31 27.44 -21.19 2.17
N MET A 32 28.56 -21.41 1.50
CA MET A 32 28.97 -20.69 0.29
C MET A 32 28.10 -21.19 -0.88
N GLY A 33 27.22 -20.35 -1.39
CA GLY A 33 26.35 -20.66 -2.54
C GLY A 33 26.17 -19.43 -3.41
N GLY A 34 27.01 -19.33 -4.43
CA GLY A 34 27.08 -18.19 -5.36
C GLY A 34 25.85 -18.02 -6.23
N GLY A 35 25.66 -16.78 -6.68
CA GLY A 35 24.62 -16.38 -7.62
C GLY A 35 24.71 -14.90 -7.95
N MET A 36 25.82 -14.47 -8.55
CA MET A 36 25.93 -13.20 -9.26
C MET A 36 25.02 -13.24 -10.49
N ASN A 37 24.01 -12.37 -10.54
CA ASN A 37 23.66 -11.64 -11.75
C ASN A 37 22.63 -10.53 -11.44
N GLY A 38 23.06 -9.29 -11.63
CA GLY A 38 22.21 -8.12 -11.43
C GLY A 38 22.97 -6.79 -11.35
N MET A 39 24.15 -6.68 -11.98
CA MET A 39 24.77 -5.38 -12.23
C MET A 39 23.96 -4.64 -13.30
N GLY A 40 22.95 -3.88 -12.87
CA GLY A 40 22.39 -2.80 -13.68
C GLY A 40 23.28 -1.56 -13.54
N PRO A 41 23.62 -0.85 -14.63
CA PRO A 41 24.44 0.35 -14.56
C PRO A 41 23.63 1.51 -13.96
N GLY A 42 23.88 1.81 -12.68
CA GLY A 42 23.26 2.92 -11.98
C GLY A 42 24.07 3.27 -10.74
N GLY A 43 25.20 3.95 -10.95
CA GLY A 43 26.08 4.41 -9.88
C GLY A 43 25.38 5.35 -8.91
N GLY A 44 25.63 5.13 -7.62
CA GLY A 44 25.14 5.96 -6.52
C GLY A 44 25.64 5.46 -5.19
N ALA A 45 26.97 5.38 -5.02
CA ALA A 45 27.59 5.17 -3.72
C ALA A 45 27.44 6.44 -2.87
N GLY A 46 26.77 6.31 -1.73
CA GLY A 46 26.57 7.41 -0.78
C GLY A 46 26.18 6.86 0.59
N MET A 47 27.20 6.43 1.32
CA MET A 47 27.35 6.11 2.75
C MET A 47 26.13 6.27 3.68
N MET A 48 25.86 5.18 4.41
CA MET A 48 24.92 5.07 5.51
C MET A 48 25.43 5.81 6.76
N GLN A 49 24.67 6.78 7.29
CA GLN A 49 24.71 7.09 8.72
C GLN A 49 23.37 7.68 9.21
N GLY A 50 22.66 6.91 10.03
CA GLY A 50 21.68 7.42 11.00
C GLY A 50 20.28 7.80 10.50
N GLY A 51 19.41 6.82 10.27
CA GLY A 51 17.96 7.03 10.12
C GLY A 51 17.31 5.88 9.33
N GLY A 52 16.30 5.22 9.91
CA GLY A 52 15.79 3.93 9.41
C GLY A 52 15.36 3.92 7.92
N PRO A 53 15.30 2.73 7.28
CA PRO A 53 15.49 2.54 5.82
C PRO A 53 14.41 3.09 4.87
N ARG A 54 13.50 3.96 5.30
CA ARG A 54 12.33 4.38 4.49
C ARG A 54 11.92 5.84 4.60
N ALA A 55 12.60 6.67 5.40
CA ALA A 55 12.35 8.10 5.38
C ALA A 55 13.03 8.71 4.15
N ARG A 56 12.35 8.68 2.99
CA ARG A 56 12.80 9.45 1.82
C ARG A 56 12.99 10.89 2.25
N ALA A 57 14.15 11.46 1.94
CA ALA A 57 14.41 12.88 2.13
C ALA A 57 13.27 13.72 1.53
N PRO A 58 12.92 14.87 2.12
CA PRO A 58 11.93 15.79 1.56
C PRO A 58 12.25 16.05 0.08
N ARG A 59 11.27 15.91 -0.82
CA ARG A 59 11.47 16.20 -2.24
C ARG A 59 11.78 17.69 -2.39
N ASP A 60 12.80 18.03 -3.18
CA ASP A 60 13.00 19.40 -3.62
C ASP A 60 11.87 19.76 -4.61
N CYS A 61 10.97 20.65 -4.18
CA CYS A 61 9.85 21.08 -5.03
C CYS A 61 10.30 21.87 -6.26
N LYS A 62 11.53 22.38 -6.29
CA LYS A 62 12.09 23.04 -7.48
C LYS A 62 12.28 22.08 -8.66
N LEU A 63 12.45 20.79 -8.37
CA LEU A 63 12.62 19.73 -9.36
C LEU A 63 11.30 19.04 -9.72
N ALA A 64 10.18 19.45 -9.12
CA ALA A 64 8.88 18.87 -9.43
C ALA A 64 8.35 19.40 -10.77
N MET A 65 7.59 18.55 -11.48
CA MET A 65 6.85 18.96 -12.69
C MET A 65 5.88 20.12 -12.41
N ASP A 66 5.33 20.16 -11.19
CA ASP A 66 4.51 21.27 -10.69
C ASP A 66 5.04 21.73 -9.32
N PRO A 67 5.93 22.74 -9.31
CA PRO A 67 6.50 23.28 -8.07
C PRO A 67 5.46 23.92 -7.14
N VAL A 68 4.40 24.52 -7.70
CA VAL A 68 3.37 25.21 -6.92
C VAL A 68 2.54 24.19 -6.14
N ALA A 69 2.01 23.17 -6.81
CA ALA A 69 1.27 22.09 -6.15
C ALA A 69 2.15 21.31 -5.16
N CYS A 70 3.44 21.12 -5.47
CA CYS A 70 4.37 20.50 -4.55
C CYS A 70 4.51 21.29 -3.24
N ASN A 71 4.72 22.60 -3.33
CA ASN A 71 4.82 23.46 -2.16
C ASN A 71 3.51 23.52 -1.37
N ALA A 72 2.36 23.62 -2.04
CA ALA A 72 1.07 23.59 -1.39
C ALA A 72 0.83 22.30 -0.58
N HIS A 73 1.19 21.14 -1.15
CA HIS A 73 1.13 19.87 -0.42
C HIS A 73 2.10 19.82 0.77
N ARG A 74 3.31 20.42 0.63
CA ARG A 74 4.28 20.49 1.71
C ARG A 74 3.76 21.35 2.86
N GLU A 75 3.24 22.52 2.56
CA GLU A 75 2.65 23.44 3.54
C GLU A 75 1.47 22.79 4.26
N ALA A 76 0.53 22.20 3.53
CA ALA A 76 -0.61 21.50 4.13
C ALA A 76 -0.16 20.36 5.06
N ARG A 77 0.88 19.62 4.68
CA ARG A 77 1.44 18.57 5.54
C ARG A 77 2.11 19.15 6.79
N THR A 78 2.85 20.26 6.67
CA THR A 78 3.45 20.94 7.83
C THR A 78 2.36 21.45 8.78
N GLN A 79 1.30 22.07 8.25
CA GLN A 79 0.16 22.52 9.05
C GLN A 79 -0.55 21.35 9.74
N ALA A 80 -0.76 20.23 9.04
CA ALA A 80 -1.31 19.02 9.65
C ALA A 80 -0.41 18.46 10.76
N MET A 81 0.93 18.50 10.59
CA MET A 81 1.88 18.10 11.63
C MET A 81 1.80 19.01 12.85
N GLU A 82 1.69 20.32 12.67
CA GLU A 82 1.51 21.26 13.79
C GLU A 82 0.17 21.08 14.49
N ALA A 83 -0.93 20.96 13.73
CA ALA A 83 -2.27 20.75 14.29
C ALA A 83 -2.37 19.43 15.08
N CYS A 84 -1.71 18.37 14.60
CA CYS A 84 -1.71 17.05 15.24
C CYS A 84 -0.52 16.82 16.18
N LYS A 85 0.29 17.82 16.51
CA LYS A 85 1.57 17.61 17.25
C LYS A 85 1.40 16.96 18.62
N ASN A 86 0.28 17.24 19.28
CA ASN A 86 -0.06 16.72 20.61
C ASN A 86 -0.75 15.34 20.57
N THR A 87 -0.87 14.74 19.38
CA THR A 87 -1.45 13.41 19.22
C THR A 87 -0.35 12.38 18.96
N ALA A 88 -0.55 11.15 19.44
CA ALA A 88 0.36 10.03 19.22
C ALA A 88 -0.40 8.79 18.73
N GLY A 89 0.34 7.77 18.26
CA GLY A 89 -0.24 6.47 17.95
C GLY A 89 -1.39 6.49 16.93
N PRO A 90 -2.47 5.71 17.15
CA PRO A 90 -3.65 5.69 16.29
C PRO A 90 -4.34 7.06 16.14
N GLN A 91 -4.42 7.84 17.22
CA GLN A 91 -5.05 9.17 17.23
C GLN A 91 -4.33 10.13 16.30
N ARG A 92 -2.98 10.08 16.26
CA ARG A 92 -2.20 10.89 15.31
C ARG A 92 -2.49 10.53 13.87
N LYS A 93 -2.66 9.23 13.57
CA LYS A 93 -2.97 8.78 12.21
C LYS A 93 -4.36 9.26 11.77
N GLN A 94 -5.34 9.24 12.68
CA GLN A 94 -6.68 9.75 12.41
C GLN A 94 -6.67 11.26 12.18
N CYS A 95 -6.08 12.03 13.10
CA CYS A 95 -5.93 13.48 12.97
C CYS A 95 -5.26 13.86 11.64
N MET A 96 -4.14 13.19 11.31
CA MET A 96 -3.45 13.39 10.03
C MET A 96 -4.31 13.10 8.82
N SER A 97 -5.06 11.99 8.86
CA SER A 97 -5.97 11.62 7.77
C SER A 97 -7.05 12.68 7.58
N GLU A 98 -7.65 13.16 8.66
CA GLU A 98 -8.68 14.21 8.63
C GLU A 98 -8.14 15.54 8.09
N GLN A 99 -6.98 15.99 8.58
CA GLN A 99 -6.32 17.21 8.09
C GLN A 99 -6.05 17.12 6.57
N MET A 100 -5.55 15.97 6.10
CA MET A 100 -5.25 15.79 4.67
C MET A 100 -6.50 15.61 3.81
N GLN A 101 -7.61 15.12 4.36
CA GLN A 101 -8.89 15.06 3.64
C GLN A 101 -9.49 16.45 3.39
N ASN A 102 -9.15 17.42 4.23
CA ASN A 102 -9.59 18.81 4.10
C ASN A 102 -8.69 19.67 3.20
N PHE A 103 -7.72 19.06 2.50
CA PHE A 103 -6.86 19.78 1.57
C PHE A 103 -7.66 20.57 0.51
N ASP A 104 -7.25 21.80 0.24
CA ASP A 104 -7.86 22.64 -0.79
C ASP A 104 -7.47 22.13 -2.18
N CYS A 105 -8.42 21.53 -2.89
CA CYS A 105 -8.19 20.96 -4.20
C CYS A 105 -7.84 22.01 -5.26
N ALA A 106 -8.13 23.29 -5.05
CA ALA A 106 -7.67 24.36 -5.94
C ALA A 106 -6.14 24.47 -5.96
N LYS A 107 -5.46 23.99 -4.90
CA LYS A 107 -3.99 23.97 -4.80
C LYS A 107 -3.37 22.66 -5.27
N ALA A 108 -4.18 21.69 -5.73
CA ALA A 108 -3.67 20.45 -6.29
C ALA A 108 -3.23 20.66 -7.74
N GLY A 109 -2.22 19.92 -8.20
CA GLY A 109 -1.82 19.93 -9.62
C GLY A 109 -2.90 19.39 -10.56
N ASN A 110 -3.94 18.73 -10.02
CA ASN A 110 -5.16 18.40 -10.74
C ASN A 110 -6.39 18.56 -9.81
N PRO A 111 -7.07 19.72 -9.84
CA PRO A 111 -8.21 20.00 -8.98
C PRO A 111 -9.39 19.04 -9.21
N GLN A 112 -9.68 18.69 -10.47
CA GLN A 112 -10.80 17.80 -10.81
C GLN A 112 -10.60 16.40 -10.22
N GLN A 113 -9.38 15.87 -10.31
CA GLN A 113 -9.05 14.57 -9.72
C GLN A 113 -9.06 14.61 -8.19
N CYS A 114 -8.65 15.74 -7.60
CA CYS A 114 -8.68 15.92 -6.15
C CYS A 114 -10.11 15.91 -5.61
N GLU A 115 -11.03 16.65 -6.23
CA GLU A 115 -12.44 16.68 -5.83
C GLU A 115 -13.12 15.32 -6.05
N ALA A 116 -12.85 14.67 -7.18
CA ALA A 116 -13.33 13.32 -7.44
C ALA A 116 -12.88 12.33 -6.35
N ARG A 117 -11.62 12.44 -5.89
CA ARG A 117 -11.10 11.61 -4.78
C ARG A 117 -11.78 11.92 -3.46
N LYS A 118 -12.05 13.19 -3.15
CA LYS A 118 -12.81 13.57 -1.94
C LYS A 118 -14.21 12.96 -1.95
N MET A 119 -14.90 12.98 -3.09
CA MET A 119 -16.22 12.36 -3.23
C MET A 119 -16.14 10.85 -3.05
N ALA A 120 -15.19 10.17 -3.71
CA ALA A 120 -14.97 8.75 -3.52
C ALA A 120 -14.64 8.39 -2.05
N TYR A 121 -13.87 9.23 -1.36
CA TYR A 121 -13.59 9.03 0.07
C TYR A 121 -14.85 9.13 0.93
N LYS A 122 -15.73 10.10 0.64
CA LYS A 122 -17.02 10.25 1.33
C LYS A 122 -17.92 9.04 1.10
N GLU A 123 -18.05 8.57 -0.14
CA GLU A 123 -18.85 7.38 -0.46
C GLU A 123 -18.30 6.09 0.17
N CYS A 124 -16.99 6.03 0.37
CA CYS A 124 -16.31 4.87 0.95
C CYS A 124 -16.07 5.00 2.46
N GLN A 125 -16.68 5.99 3.13
CA GLN A 125 -16.64 6.11 4.58
C GLN A 125 -17.16 4.84 5.24
N GLY A 126 -16.53 4.44 6.35
CA GLY A 126 -16.85 3.20 7.06
C GLY A 126 -16.07 1.97 6.60
N GLN A 127 -15.45 2.01 5.41
CA GLN A 127 -14.49 0.97 5.00
C GLN A 127 -13.07 1.33 5.47
N THR A 128 -12.24 0.33 5.72
CA THR A 128 -10.82 0.52 6.05
C THR A 128 -9.93 -0.47 5.28
N GLY A 129 -8.63 -0.20 5.25
CA GLY A 129 -7.66 -1.14 4.68
C GLY A 129 -7.86 -1.42 3.18
N PRO A 130 -7.74 -2.68 2.73
CA PRO A 130 -7.91 -3.05 1.32
C PRO A 130 -9.31 -2.76 0.77
N ALA A 131 -10.36 -2.94 1.56
CA ALA A 131 -11.75 -2.67 1.15
C ALA A 131 -11.94 -1.20 0.80
N PHE A 132 -11.47 -0.28 1.65
CA PHE A 132 -11.51 1.15 1.36
C PHE A 132 -10.82 1.50 0.04
N ARG A 133 -9.65 0.90 -0.23
CA ARG A 133 -8.91 1.16 -1.47
C ARG A 133 -9.68 0.70 -2.71
N GLN A 134 -10.33 -0.47 -2.61
CA GLN A 134 -11.16 -0.99 -3.68
C GLN A 134 -12.38 -0.11 -3.91
N CYS A 135 -13.10 0.25 -2.85
CA CYS A 135 -14.24 1.15 -2.95
C CYS A 135 -13.84 2.47 -3.63
N VAL A 136 -12.75 3.10 -3.16
CA VAL A 136 -12.28 4.35 -3.78
C VAL A 136 -11.93 4.14 -5.24
N GLN A 137 -11.30 3.02 -5.60
CA GLN A 137 -10.98 2.73 -7.00
C GLN A 137 -12.22 2.55 -7.88
N GLN A 138 -13.26 1.89 -7.37
CA GLN A 138 -14.53 1.70 -8.07
C GLN A 138 -15.34 2.99 -8.19
N LYS A 139 -15.24 3.89 -7.20
CA LYS A 139 -15.97 5.16 -7.17
C LYS A 139 -15.23 6.31 -7.84
N MET A 140 -13.94 6.15 -8.13
CA MET A 140 -13.17 7.16 -8.85
C MET A 140 -13.58 7.19 -10.32
N PRO A 141 -13.93 8.36 -10.87
CA PRO A 141 -14.21 8.49 -12.28
C PRO A 141 -12.97 8.19 -13.12
N PRO A 142 -13.16 7.68 -14.37
CA PRO A 142 -12.07 7.58 -15.33
C PRO A 142 -11.42 8.95 -15.54
N ALA A 143 -10.11 8.96 -15.79
CA ALA A 143 -9.41 10.21 -16.05
C ALA A 143 -9.86 10.80 -17.40
N ASP A 144 -9.75 12.10 -17.57
CA ASP A 144 -9.87 12.70 -18.90
C ASP A 144 -8.49 12.69 -19.57
N CYS A 145 -8.24 11.67 -20.40
CA CYS A 145 -6.92 11.51 -21.04
C CYS A 145 -6.62 12.58 -22.10
N SER A 146 -7.63 13.31 -22.59
CA SER A 146 -7.42 14.41 -23.54
C SER A 146 -6.60 15.56 -22.94
N LYS A 147 -6.62 15.70 -21.60
CA LYS A 147 -5.91 16.74 -20.85
C LYS A 147 -4.59 16.23 -20.25
N ALA A 148 -4.23 14.97 -20.49
CA ALA A 148 -2.99 14.41 -19.96
C ALA A 148 -1.78 14.88 -20.80
N PRO A 149 -0.61 15.12 -20.19
CA PRO A 149 0.62 15.43 -20.93
C PRO A 149 1.01 14.34 -21.95
N ASN A 150 0.56 13.10 -21.73
CA ASN A 150 0.67 12.00 -22.68
C ASN A 150 -0.66 11.23 -22.72
N PRO A 151 -1.53 11.53 -23.70
CA PRO A 151 -2.85 10.89 -23.83
C PRO A 151 -2.75 9.37 -24.03
N ALA A 152 -1.85 8.89 -24.92
CA ALA A 152 -1.69 7.47 -25.21
C ALA A 152 -1.29 6.66 -23.96
N ARG A 153 -0.35 7.18 -23.16
CA ARG A 153 0.04 6.56 -21.88
C ARG A 153 -1.13 6.59 -20.89
N CYS A 154 -1.88 7.68 -20.83
CA CYS A 154 -3.05 7.78 -19.98
C CYS A 154 -4.11 6.72 -20.34
N GLU A 155 -4.41 6.56 -21.63
CA GLU A 155 -5.37 5.59 -22.14
C GLU A 155 -4.94 4.15 -21.85
N LEU A 156 -3.65 3.83 -22.03
CA LEU A 156 -3.10 2.53 -21.64
C LEU A 156 -3.33 2.27 -20.15
N HIS A 157 -3.06 3.26 -19.29
CA HIS A 157 -3.34 3.14 -17.85
C HIS A 157 -4.84 3.03 -17.53
N GLN A 158 -5.73 3.62 -18.33
CA GLN A 158 -7.16 3.43 -18.15
C GLN A 158 -7.61 2.03 -18.51
N LYS A 159 -7.16 1.50 -19.66
CA LYS A 159 -7.45 0.13 -20.08
C LYS A 159 -6.98 -0.88 -19.04
N ALA A 160 -5.75 -0.72 -18.53
CA ALA A 160 -5.21 -1.55 -17.47
C ALA A 160 -6.06 -1.49 -16.17
N ARG A 161 -6.54 -0.31 -15.79
CA ARG A 161 -7.42 -0.15 -14.62
C ARG A 161 -8.76 -0.86 -14.81
N ALA A 162 -9.37 -0.72 -15.99
CA ALA A 162 -10.63 -1.38 -16.31
C ALA A 162 -10.47 -2.91 -16.33
N ALA A 163 -9.41 -3.42 -16.97
CA ALA A 163 -9.14 -4.87 -17.05
C ALA A 163 -8.85 -5.51 -15.67
N CYS A 164 -8.28 -4.74 -14.73
CA CYS A 164 -7.88 -5.23 -13.41
C CYS A 164 -8.84 -4.82 -12.28
N GLN A 165 -10.00 -4.21 -12.58
CA GLN A 165 -10.88 -3.61 -11.57
C GLN A 165 -11.45 -4.60 -10.54
N ASP A 166 -11.59 -5.87 -10.94
CA ASP A 166 -12.17 -6.93 -10.10
C ASP A 166 -11.14 -7.59 -9.16
N LYS A 167 -9.85 -7.25 -9.33
CA LYS A 167 -8.76 -7.80 -8.51
C LYS A 167 -8.40 -6.83 -7.38
N ILE A 168 -7.96 -7.37 -6.24
CA ILE A 168 -7.63 -6.57 -5.05
C ILE A 168 -6.20 -6.86 -4.59
N GLY A 169 -5.54 -5.85 -4.02
CA GLY A 169 -4.30 -6.06 -3.28
C GLY A 169 -3.16 -6.58 -4.15
N PRO A 170 -2.46 -7.67 -3.76
CA PRO A 170 -1.36 -8.25 -4.53
C PRO A 170 -1.74 -8.67 -5.96
N GLU A 171 -2.93 -9.25 -6.14
CA GLU A 171 -3.40 -9.70 -7.45
C GLU A 171 -3.68 -8.54 -8.40
N HIS A 172 -4.26 -7.45 -7.89
CA HIS A 172 -4.42 -6.22 -8.68
C HIS A 172 -3.07 -5.71 -9.18
N LYS A 173 -2.05 -5.72 -8.32
CA LYS A 173 -0.69 -5.32 -8.71
C LYS A 173 -0.02 -6.27 -9.68
N ALA A 174 -0.34 -7.56 -9.64
CA ALA A 174 0.15 -8.54 -10.60
C ALA A 174 -0.49 -8.30 -11.97
N CYS A 175 -1.82 -8.21 -12.01
CA CYS A 175 -2.57 -7.89 -13.22
C CYS A 175 -2.09 -6.58 -13.86
N LEU A 176 -1.95 -5.50 -13.09
CA LEU A 176 -1.44 -4.24 -13.63
C LEU A 176 -0.02 -4.36 -14.19
N ARG A 177 0.84 -5.24 -13.65
CA ARG A 177 2.20 -5.47 -14.18
C ARG A 177 2.20 -6.24 -15.49
N GLU A 178 1.16 -7.00 -15.79
CA GLU A 178 1.00 -7.72 -17.05
C GLU A 178 0.45 -6.82 -18.18
N GLN A 179 -0.02 -5.62 -17.85
CA GLN A 179 -0.60 -4.65 -18.81
C GLN A 179 0.45 -3.71 -19.44
N PHE A 180 1.68 -3.69 -18.94
CA PHE A 180 2.79 -2.84 -19.40
C PHE A 180 4.08 -3.65 -19.53
#